data_AF-A0A556U1L8-F1
#
_entry.id   AF-A0A556U1L8-F1
#
_cell.length_a   1.000
_cell.length_b   1.000
_cell.length_c   1.000
_cell.angle_alpha   90.00
_cell.angle_beta   90.00
_cell.angle_gamma   90.00
#
_symmetry.space_group_name_H-M   'P 1'
#
loop_
_entity.id
_entity.type
_entity.pdbx_description
1 polymer ?
#
loop_
_entity_poly.entity_id
_entity_poly.type
_entity_poly.pdbx_seq_one_letter_code
_entity_poly.pdbx_strand_id
1 'polypeptide(L)'
;MHLIFLDSVMSESEEPLQARVKALEEEVTRLKAQLRGKKDEGHSNKETVATLKAQENGGTKKKEKRVFDFAAHPRRHVVLRLAYLGWQYQGFAVQENTDNTVEARLFEALLKTKLIQDRQSSNYHRCGRTDKGVSAFSQAVSIDLRSSQFSGLGVIVPDGVEPKTGSETGTKAELPYVKMLNRVLPPDIRALSWSPVPNGFSARFDCQSRTYRYYFPRGDLDVELMAEAAKRYEGTHDFRNLCKMDVGNGVLQFQRTITSADVQPCEPSHPSPDDPQRLYVFEVKGLAFLYHQVRCMMAVLLLIGQKLEAPNIINQLLDVENNPRKPQYSMAVDYPLVLYECSFNGLSWISEPEEESHLLSSLLQHWTQTAVKAQVVHAMIHGLQSTDTDKAQIMPCCLMEGSRQRIYRPLLERPRCESLESRIQHFVKRGRLEREEGESGEESSAVFRGKRSKHSHHGSSTNQEEAQDDLLRLTNVPLHPS
;
A
#
# COMPACT_ATOMS: atom_id res chain seq x y z
N MET A 1 37.91 -34.35 -30.42
CA MET A 1 37.75 -35.29 -29.28
C MET A 1 37.28 -34.61 -27.99
N HIS A 2 36.59 -33.46 -28.03
CA HIS A 2 36.11 -32.76 -26.82
C HIS A 2 34.60 -32.47 -26.82
N LEU A 3 33.83 -33.16 -27.65
CA LEU A 3 32.38 -32.92 -27.84
C LEU A 3 31.50 -34.13 -27.45
N ILE A 4 32.06 -35.16 -26.81
CA ILE A 4 31.30 -36.36 -26.38
C ILE A 4 31.18 -36.44 -24.84
N PHE A 5 31.85 -35.55 -24.09
CA PHE A 5 31.92 -35.64 -22.62
C PHE A 5 30.93 -34.75 -21.85
N LEU A 6 30.14 -33.90 -22.53
CA LEU A 6 29.21 -32.98 -21.86
C LEU A 6 27.76 -33.48 -21.82
N ASP A 7 27.33 -34.37 -22.72
CA ASP A 7 25.98 -34.95 -22.67
C ASP A 7 25.84 -36.10 -21.66
N SER A 8 26.95 -36.68 -21.19
CA SER A 8 26.91 -37.79 -20.23
C SER A 8 26.76 -37.34 -18.78
N VAL A 9 27.07 -36.08 -18.45
CA VAL A 9 27.11 -35.59 -17.05
C VAL A 9 25.79 -34.92 -16.62
N MET A 10 24.86 -34.67 -17.56
CA MET A 10 23.55 -34.07 -17.26
C MET A 10 22.42 -35.09 -17.07
N SER A 11 22.63 -36.38 -17.36
CA SER A 11 21.57 -37.40 -17.20
C SER A 11 21.53 -38.07 -15.82
N GLU A 12 22.64 -38.07 -15.07
CA GLU A 12 22.73 -38.77 -13.78
C GLU A 12 22.16 -38.00 -12.56
N SER A 13 21.72 -36.75 -12.75
CA SER A 13 21.18 -35.93 -11.64
C SER A 13 19.65 -35.82 -11.58
N GLU A 14 18.92 -36.24 -12.61
CA GLU A 14 17.45 -36.10 -12.65
C GLU A 14 16.72 -37.25 -11.95
N GLU A 15 17.17 -38.49 -12.09
CA GLU A 15 16.52 -39.65 -11.47
C GLU A 15 16.43 -39.57 -9.93
N PRO A 16 17.48 -39.16 -9.18
CA PRO A 16 17.38 -39.04 -7.73
C PRO A 16 16.40 -37.93 -7.32
N LEU A 17 16.33 -36.85 -8.09
CA LEU A 17 15.42 -35.72 -7.85
C LEU A 17 13.97 -36.11 -8.13
N GLN A 18 13.71 -36.80 -9.24
CA GLN A 18 12.38 -37.30 -9.59
C GLN A 18 11.89 -38.34 -8.58
N ALA A 19 12.77 -39.25 -8.12
CA ALA A 19 12.46 -40.19 -7.06
C ALA A 19 12.14 -39.48 -5.73
N ARG A 20 12.86 -38.40 -5.40
CA ARG A 20 12.61 -37.60 -4.20
C ARG A 20 11.29 -36.84 -4.28
N VAL A 21 10.95 -36.27 -5.43
CA VAL A 21 9.66 -35.60 -5.66
C VAL A 21 8.51 -36.57 -5.49
N LYS A 22 8.59 -37.76 -6.11
CA LYS A 22 7.57 -38.79 -5.99
C LYS A 22 7.37 -39.26 -4.53
N ALA A 23 8.46 -39.47 -3.79
CA ALA A 23 8.39 -39.82 -2.37
C ALA A 23 7.75 -38.71 -1.51
N LEU A 24 7.99 -37.44 -1.84
CA LEU A 24 7.36 -36.31 -1.15
C LEU A 24 5.87 -36.18 -1.50
N GLU A 25 5.47 -36.46 -2.74
CA GLU A 25 4.06 -36.48 -3.16
C GLU A 25 3.26 -37.58 -2.46
N GLU A 26 3.85 -38.77 -2.31
CA GLU A 26 3.27 -39.88 -1.56
C GLU A 26 3.11 -39.53 -0.07
N GLU A 27 4.12 -38.90 0.54
CA GLU A 27 4.08 -38.45 1.93
C GLU A 27 3.02 -37.36 2.17
N VAL A 28 2.88 -36.40 1.26
CA VAL A 28 1.83 -35.38 1.32
C VAL A 28 0.44 -36.01 1.20
N THR A 29 0.29 -37.03 0.35
CA THR A 29 -0.96 -37.77 0.20
C THR A 29 -1.32 -38.54 1.48
N ARG A 30 -0.33 -39.17 2.11
CA ARG A 30 -0.47 -39.85 3.40
C ARG A 30 -0.88 -38.89 4.52
N LEU A 31 -0.21 -37.74 4.64
CA LEU A 31 -0.52 -36.73 5.64
C LEU A 31 -1.90 -36.09 5.42
N LYS A 32 -2.30 -35.86 4.17
CA LYS A 32 -3.67 -35.40 3.82
C LYS A 32 -4.74 -36.44 4.19
N ALA A 33 -4.45 -37.73 4.05
CA ALA A 33 -5.35 -38.79 4.50
C ALA A 33 -5.45 -38.85 6.03
N GLN A 34 -4.33 -38.70 6.75
CA GLN A 34 -4.32 -38.62 8.22
C GLN A 34 -5.07 -37.38 8.76
N LEU A 35 -5.01 -36.25 8.05
CA LEU A 35 -5.77 -35.05 8.40
C LEU A 35 -7.27 -35.17 8.12
N ARG A 36 -7.67 -36.01 7.14
CA ARG A 36 -9.09 -36.37 6.93
C ARG A 36 -9.57 -37.34 8.01
N GLY A 37 -8.77 -38.36 8.35
CA GLY A 37 -9.08 -39.29 9.46
C GLY A 37 -9.21 -38.59 10.82
N LYS A 38 -8.35 -37.60 11.12
CA LYS A 38 -8.47 -36.79 12.35
C LYS A 38 -9.65 -35.82 12.35
N LYS A 39 -10.23 -35.48 11.20
CA LYS A 39 -11.49 -34.71 11.13
C LYS A 39 -12.71 -35.57 11.42
N ASP A 40 -12.66 -36.86 11.11
CA ASP A 40 -13.74 -37.82 11.40
C ASP A 40 -13.65 -38.40 12.83
N GLU A 41 -12.45 -38.48 13.44
CA GLU A 41 -12.27 -38.96 14.82
C GLU A 41 -12.46 -37.86 15.89
N GLY A 42 -12.52 -36.57 15.49
CA GLY A 42 -12.83 -35.44 16.37
C GLY A 42 -14.32 -35.19 16.61
N HIS A 43 -15.21 -36.02 16.03
CA HIS A 43 -16.67 -35.86 16.13
C HIS A 43 -17.42 -37.08 16.68
N SER A 44 -16.73 -38.12 17.18
CA SER A 44 -17.40 -39.37 17.58
C SER A 44 -17.24 -39.79 19.05
N ASN A 45 -16.64 -39.00 19.95
CA ASN A 45 -16.36 -39.47 21.31
C ASN A 45 -16.69 -38.50 22.46
N LYS A 46 -17.83 -37.80 22.38
CA LYS A 46 -18.49 -37.17 23.54
C LYS A 46 -20.04 -37.22 23.51
N GLU A 47 -20.64 -38.19 22.81
CA GLU A 47 -22.09 -38.44 22.85
C GLU A 47 -22.39 -39.95 22.88
N THR A 48 -21.98 -40.68 23.93
CA THR A 48 -22.57 -42.03 24.18
C THR A 48 -22.51 -42.53 25.62
N VAL A 49 -22.54 -41.66 26.63
CA VAL A 49 -22.93 -42.07 28.00
C VAL A 49 -23.72 -40.94 28.66
N ALA A 50 -25.02 -40.85 28.34
CA ALA A 50 -26.09 -40.40 29.24
C ALA A 50 -27.41 -40.21 28.48
N THR A 51 -27.99 -41.31 27.95
CA THR A 51 -29.40 -41.26 27.51
C THR A 51 -30.12 -42.58 27.79
N LEU A 52 -30.18 -42.95 29.07
CA LEU A 52 -31.28 -43.75 29.64
C LEU A 52 -31.49 -43.29 31.09
N LYS A 53 -32.02 -42.07 31.26
CA LYS A 53 -32.79 -41.55 32.42
C LYS A 53 -32.85 -40.02 32.35
N ALA A 54 -33.86 -39.50 31.64
CA ALA A 54 -34.49 -38.20 31.87
C ALA A 54 -35.61 -38.02 30.84
N GLN A 55 -36.71 -38.77 31.03
CA GLN A 55 -38.01 -38.20 30.72
C GLN A 55 -38.33 -37.21 31.85
N GLU A 56 -38.91 -36.08 31.44
CA GLU A 56 -39.36 -34.92 32.23
C GLU A 56 -38.39 -33.72 32.32
N ASN A 57 -38.93 -32.59 31.85
CA ASN A 57 -38.50 -31.18 31.94
C ASN A 57 -37.58 -30.59 30.85
N GLY A 58 -38.21 -29.83 29.94
CA GLY A 58 -37.72 -28.51 29.52
C GLY A 58 -37.00 -28.42 28.17
N GLY A 59 -37.75 -28.26 27.09
CA GLY A 59 -37.21 -28.05 25.74
C GLY A 59 -36.35 -26.79 25.60
N THR A 60 -35.09 -26.95 25.24
CA THR A 60 -34.21 -25.85 24.81
C THR A 60 -34.07 -25.88 23.28
N LYS A 61 -34.81 -24.96 22.62
CA LYS A 61 -34.66 -24.72 21.18
C LYS A 61 -33.25 -24.20 20.88
N LYS A 62 -32.52 -24.88 19.98
CA LYS A 62 -31.30 -24.38 19.34
C LYS A 62 -31.66 -23.05 18.63
N LYS A 63 -31.26 -21.90 19.18
CA LYS A 63 -31.45 -20.59 18.55
C LYS A 63 -30.65 -20.56 17.24
N GLU A 64 -31.34 -20.58 16.11
CA GLU A 64 -30.74 -20.24 14.82
C GLU A 64 -30.06 -18.87 14.92
N LYS A 65 -28.84 -18.76 14.38
CA LYS A 65 -28.12 -17.48 14.36
C LYS A 65 -28.92 -16.50 13.50
N ARG A 66 -29.63 -15.57 14.15
CA ARG A 66 -30.36 -14.48 13.48
C ARG A 66 -29.39 -13.71 12.58
N VAL A 67 -29.64 -13.74 11.27
CA VAL A 67 -28.87 -12.98 10.28
C VAL A 67 -29.12 -11.50 10.51
N PHE A 68 -28.07 -10.68 10.42
CA PHE A 68 -28.18 -9.24 10.56
C PHE A 68 -28.82 -8.64 9.31
N ASP A 69 -29.89 -7.87 9.50
CA ASP A 69 -30.62 -7.22 8.41
C ASP A 69 -30.03 -5.84 8.11
N PHE A 70 -29.29 -5.73 7.01
CA PHE A 70 -28.69 -4.48 6.55
C PHE A 70 -29.72 -3.53 5.92
N ALA A 71 -30.82 -4.05 5.34
CA ALA A 71 -31.84 -3.23 4.70
C ALA A 71 -32.64 -2.41 5.71
N ALA A 72 -32.69 -2.86 6.98
CA ALA A 72 -33.34 -2.15 8.07
C ALA A 72 -32.51 -0.99 8.69
N HIS A 73 -31.32 -0.67 8.15
CA HIS A 73 -30.42 0.31 8.74
C HIS A 73 -29.89 1.31 7.69
N PRO A 74 -29.82 2.61 8.04
CA PRO A 74 -29.10 3.59 7.24
C PRO A 74 -27.63 3.23 7.04
N ARG A 75 -27.01 3.83 6.02
CA ARG A 75 -25.57 3.84 5.80
C ARG A 75 -25.06 5.28 5.79
N ARG A 76 -23.75 5.47 5.95
CA ARG A 76 -23.07 6.75 5.81
C ARG A 76 -21.81 6.55 4.99
N HIS A 77 -21.62 7.37 3.95
CA HIS A 77 -20.36 7.45 3.24
C HIS A 77 -19.34 8.23 4.06
N VAL A 78 -18.20 7.60 4.34
CA VAL A 78 -17.14 8.18 5.18
C VAL A 78 -15.77 7.97 4.56
N VAL A 79 -14.79 8.76 5.01
CA VAL A 79 -13.37 8.46 4.85
C VAL A 79 -12.83 7.96 6.17
N LEU A 80 -12.19 6.79 6.17
CA LEU A 80 -11.47 6.24 7.31
C LEU A 80 -9.96 6.50 7.15
N ARG A 81 -9.33 6.99 8.21
CA ARG A 81 -7.87 7.10 8.31
C ARG A 81 -7.31 5.90 9.08
N LEU A 82 -6.30 5.26 8.52
CA LEU A 82 -5.71 4.01 9.00
C LEU A 82 -4.20 4.18 9.19
N ALA A 83 -3.69 3.60 10.27
CA ALA A 83 -2.26 3.38 10.51
C ALA A 83 -1.97 1.88 10.56
N TYR A 84 -0.79 1.47 10.08
CA TYR A 84 -0.32 0.09 10.20
C TYR A 84 1.19 -0.04 10.06
N LEU A 85 1.74 -1.04 10.74
CA LEU A 85 3.12 -1.51 10.54
C LEU A 85 3.13 -2.57 9.44
N GLY A 86 3.67 -2.23 8.27
CA GLY A 86 3.56 -3.04 7.06
C GLY A 86 4.45 -4.28 7.00
N TRP A 87 5.37 -4.45 7.96
CA TRP A 87 6.48 -5.41 7.89
C TRP A 87 6.05 -6.87 7.75
N GLN A 88 4.89 -7.24 8.30
CA GLN A 88 4.35 -8.60 8.23
C GLN A 88 3.33 -8.80 7.10
N TYR A 89 3.03 -7.76 6.33
CA TYR A 89 1.97 -7.77 5.33
C TYR A 89 2.53 -7.75 3.91
N GLN A 90 1.82 -8.41 3.00
CA GLN A 90 2.13 -8.44 1.57
C GLN A 90 1.53 -7.24 0.82
N GLY A 91 1.59 -6.07 1.47
CA GLY A 91 1.10 -4.79 0.99
C GLY A 91 -0.31 -4.48 1.46
N PHE A 92 -0.81 -3.32 1.03
CA PHE A 92 -2.16 -2.89 1.41
C PHE A 92 -3.24 -3.68 0.69
N ALA A 93 -3.18 -3.72 -0.64
CA ALA A 93 -4.25 -4.27 -1.48
C ALA A 93 -4.26 -5.81 -1.48
N VAL A 94 -5.45 -6.42 -1.41
CA VAL A 94 -5.66 -7.86 -1.62
C VAL A 94 -5.12 -8.29 -2.99
N GLN A 95 -4.52 -9.47 -3.03
CA GLN A 95 -3.95 -10.11 -4.22
C GLN A 95 -4.53 -11.53 -4.34
N GLU A 96 -4.55 -12.10 -5.55
CA GLU A 96 -5.18 -13.42 -5.78
C GLU A 96 -4.50 -14.57 -5.03
N ASN A 97 -3.20 -14.42 -4.75
CA ASN A 97 -2.35 -15.45 -4.15
C ASN A 97 -2.19 -15.31 -2.63
N THR A 98 -2.79 -14.31 -1.99
CA THR A 98 -2.62 -14.06 -0.56
C THR A 98 -3.76 -13.25 0.05
N ASP A 99 -4.16 -13.66 1.25
CA ASP A 99 -5.05 -12.91 2.14
C ASP A 99 -4.26 -12.16 3.24
N ASN A 100 -2.92 -12.26 3.26
CA ASN A 100 -2.08 -11.59 4.24
C ASN A 100 -1.79 -10.13 3.84
N THR A 101 -2.86 -9.34 3.72
CA THR A 101 -2.81 -7.92 3.35
C THR A 101 -3.59 -7.07 4.35
N VAL A 102 -3.24 -5.79 4.45
CA VAL A 102 -3.93 -4.86 5.36
C VAL A 102 -5.41 -4.74 4.99
N GLU A 103 -5.72 -4.68 3.70
CA GLU A 103 -7.08 -4.59 3.20
C GLU A 103 -7.90 -5.85 3.55
N ALA A 104 -7.33 -7.05 3.45
CA ALA A 104 -8.03 -8.27 3.86
C ALA A 104 -8.45 -8.21 5.33
N ARG A 105 -7.51 -7.83 6.22
CA ARG A 105 -7.77 -7.69 7.66
C ARG A 105 -8.79 -6.59 7.97
N LEU A 106 -8.76 -5.48 7.23
CA LEU A 106 -9.77 -4.43 7.34
C LEU A 106 -11.17 -4.94 6.96
N PHE A 107 -11.29 -5.69 5.87
CA PHE A 107 -12.59 -6.24 5.44
C PHE A 107 -13.10 -7.33 6.40
N GLU A 108 -12.23 -8.18 6.95
CA GLU A 108 -12.59 -9.08 8.04
C GLU A 108 -13.18 -8.33 9.24
N ALA A 109 -12.56 -7.22 9.65
CA ALA A 109 -13.04 -6.38 10.75
C ALA A 109 -14.40 -5.72 10.43
N LEU A 110 -14.56 -5.16 9.23
CA LEU A 110 -15.81 -4.52 8.77
C LEU A 110 -16.98 -5.52 8.74
N LEU A 111 -16.75 -6.75 8.25
CA LEU A 111 -17.76 -7.81 8.19
C LEU A 111 -18.09 -8.37 9.58
N LYS A 112 -17.09 -8.51 10.45
CA LYS A 112 -17.25 -9.01 11.82
C LYS A 112 -18.04 -8.04 12.69
N THR A 113 -17.84 -6.73 12.49
CA THR A 113 -18.55 -5.65 13.20
C THR A 113 -19.92 -5.30 12.60
N LYS A 114 -20.30 -5.95 11.48
CA LYS A 114 -21.53 -5.66 10.72
C LYS A 114 -21.61 -4.19 10.31
N LEU A 115 -20.47 -3.58 9.99
CA LEU A 115 -20.42 -2.25 9.41
C LEU A 115 -20.67 -2.27 7.90
N ILE A 116 -20.36 -3.39 7.23
CA ILE A 116 -20.70 -3.62 5.82
C ILE A 116 -21.33 -4.99 5.64
N GLN A 117 -22.13 -5.14 4.59
CA GLN A 117 -22.69 -6.42 4.16
C GLN A 117 -21.65 -7.24 3.39
N ASP A 118 -21.04 -6.61 2.40
CA ASP A 118 -20.05 -7.18 1.51
C ASP A 118 -19.18 -6.07 0.92
N ARG A 119 -18.16 -6.47 0.15
CA ARG A 119 -17.21 -5.52 -0.43
C ARG A 119 -17.79 -4.78 -1.63
N GLN A 120 -18.55 -5.48 -2.47
CA GLN A 120 -19.06 -4.98 -3.74
C GLN A 120 -20.08 -3.85 -3.54
N SER A 121 -20.91 -3.95 -2.50
CA SER A 121 -21.96 -2.96 -2.19
C SER A 121 -21.47 -1.79 -1.30
N SER A 122 -20.22 -1.81 -0.86
CA SER A 122 -19.69 -0.86 0.15
C SER A 122 -19.12 0.45 -0.41
N ASN A 123 -19.21 0.72 -1.71
CA ASN A 123 -18.66 1.94 -2.34
C ASN A 123 -17.19 2.23 -1.96
N TYR A 124 -16.37 1.17 -1.96
CA TYR A 124 -15.02 1.21 -1.42
C TYR A 124 -13.99 1.79 -2.41
N HIS A 125 -13.27 2.83 -1.97
CA HIS A 125 -12.11 3.39 -2.66
C HIS A 125 -10.90 3.51 -1.74
N ARG A 126 -9.70 3.28 -2.29
CA ARG A 126 -8.43 3.39 -1.56
C ARG A 126 -7.60 4.56 -2.07
N CYS A 127 -7.00 5.32 -1.17
CA CYS A 127 -6.16 6.45 -1.53
C CYS A 127 -4.81 6.03 -2.13
N GLY A 128 -4.14 5.06 -1.49
CA GLY A 128 -2.85 4.54 -1.94
C GLY A 128 -2.79 3.00 -1.87
N ARG A 129 -1.84 2.41 -2.61
CA ARG A 129 -1.51 0.98 -2.54
C ARG A 129 -0.05 0.88 -2.09
N THR A 130 0.18 0.73 -0.79
CA THR A 130 1.52 0.49 -0.27
C THR A 130 1.98 -0.92 -0.63
N ASP A 131 3.26 -1.04 -0.95
CA ASP A 131 3.89 -2.32 -1.31
C ASP A 131 4.05 -3.23 -0.09
N LYS A 132 4.43 -4.48 -0.34
CA LYS A 132 4.88 -5.40 0.72
C LYS A 132 5.90 -4.70 1.63
N GLY A 133 5.77 -4.89 2.94
CA GLY A 133 6.70 -4.34 3.94
C GLY A 133 6.50 -2.85 4.26
N VAL A 134 5.83 -2.08 3.40
CA VAL A 134 5.66 -0.63 3.55
C VAL A 134 4.58 -0.30 4.58
N SER A 135 4.93 0.55 5.56
CA SER A 135 4.02 1.00 6.61
C SER A 135 3.18 2.21 6.18
N ALA A 136 2.15 2.55 6.96
CA ALA A 136 1.43 3.81 6.79
C ALA A 136 1.01 4.39 8.14
N PHE A 137 1.05 5.72 8.25
CA PHE A 137 0.49 6.44 9.39
C PHE A 137 -0.89 7.02 9.09
N SER A 138 -1.12 7.46 7.85
CA SER A 138 -2.36 8.13 7.45
C SER A 138 -2.83 7.64 6.08
N GLN A 139 -2.95 6.31 5.93
CA GLN A 139 -3.63 5.73 4.78
C GLN A 139 -5.12 6.10 4.86
N ALA A 140 -5.75 6.37 3.71
CA ALA A 140 -7.16 6.73 3.65
C ALA A 140 -7.95 5.77 2.75
N VAL A 141 -9.16 5.43 3.17
CA VAL A 141 -10.16 4.73 2.36
C VAL A 141 -11.49 5.42 2.48
N SER A 142 -12.26 5.55 1.39
CA SER A 142 -13.66 5.95 1.45
C SER A 142 -14.55 4.73 1.29
N ILE A 143 -15.65 4.67 2.07
CA ILE A 143 -16.51 3.49 2.18
C ILE A 143 -17.88 3.85 2.79
N ASP A 144 -18.92 3.14 2.39
CA ASP A 144 -20.23 3.16 3.03
C ASP A 144 -20.23 2.27 4.27
N LEU A 145 -20.47 2.83 5.45
CA LEU A 145 -20.63 2.08 6.70
C LEU A 145 -22.08 2.14 7.18
N ARG A 146 -22.55 1.09 7.86
CA ARG A 146 -23.81 1.12 8.60
C ARG A 146 -23.82 2.32 9.56
N SER A 147 -24.91 3.07 9.55
CA SER A 147 -25.10 4.29 10.31
C SER A 147 -26.22 4.12 11.34
N SER A 148 -26.11 4.84 12.45
CA SER A 148 -27.20 5.02 13.42
C SER A 148 -28.08 6.26 13.11
N GLN A 149 -27.62 7.09 12.18
CA GLN A 149 -28.21 8.38 11.81
C GLN A 149 -29.08 8.23 10.56
N PHE A 150 -30.18 8.98 10.53
CA PHE A 150 -31.13 9.04 9.41
C PHE A 150 -31.01 10.32 8.56
N SER A 151 -30.10 11.23 8.95
CA SER A 151 -29.84 12.48 8.24
C SER A 151 -28.39 12.95 8.46
N GLY A 152 -27.97 13.94 7.67
CA GLY A 152 -26.63 14.52 7.71
C GLY A 152 -25.73 14.10 6.54
N LEU A 153 -24.54 14.69 6.47
CA LEU A 153 -23.61 14.50 5.35
C LEU A 153 -23.26 13.03 5.12
N GLY A 154 -23.44 12.56 3.88
CA GLY A 154 -23.12 11.21 3.46
C GLY A 154 -24.12 10.14 3.88
N VAL A 155 -25.21 10.48 4.59
CA VAL A 155 -26.20 9.49 5.04
C VAL A 155 -27.08 9.03 3.88
N ILE A 156 -27.31 7.72 3.81
CA ILE A 156 -28.13 7.03 2.82
C ILE A 156 -29.15 6.18 3.59
N VAL A 157 -30.43 6.53 3.50
CA VAL A 157 -31.54 5.81 4.15
C VAL A 157 -32.20 4.88 3.12
N PRO A 158 -32.36 3.57 3.40
CA PRO A 158 -33.09 2.66 2.53
C PRO A 158 -34.58 3.00 2.45
N ASP A 159 -35.21 2.69 1.31
CA ASP A 159 -36.64 2.96 1.08
C ASP A 159 -37.52 2.28 2.15
N GLY A 160 -38.47 3.04 2.70
CA GLY A 160 -39.41 2.55 3.71
C GLY A 160 -38.84 2.40 5.11
N VAL A 161 -37.59 2.82 5.37
CA VAL A 161 -36.99 2.82 6.71
C VAL A 161 -37.13 4.19 7.36
N GLU A 162 -38.13 4.33 8.22
CA GLU A 162 -38.34 5.53 9.01
C GLU A 162 -37.59 5.47 10.36
N PRO A 163 -37.16 6.62 10.91
CA PRO A 163 -36.65 6.67 12.28
C PRO A 163 -37.76 6.20 13.23
N LYS A 164 -37.43 5.28 14.14
CA LYS A 164 -38.39 4.79 15.14
C LYS A 164 -38.93 5.99 15.94
N THR A 165 -40.23 6.20 15.87
CA THR A 165 -40.96 7.27 16.57
C THR A 165 -40.60 7.28 18.06
N GLY A 166 -39.99 8.38 18.52
CA GLY A 166 -39.48 8.54 19.89
C GLY A 166 -37.94 8.54 20.04
N SER A 167 -37.18 8.25 18.97
CA SER A 167 -35.76 8.63 18.90
C SER A 167 -35.70 10.07 18.39
N GLU A 168 -35.66 11.05 19.29
CA GLU A 168 -35.43 12.45 18.96
C GLU A 168 -34.31 12.56 17.92
N THR A 169 -34.62 13.18 16.78
CA THR A 169 -33.78 13.31 15.59
C THR A 169 -32.62 14.30 15.80
N GLY A 170 -31.99 14.31 16.98
CA GLY A 170 -30.96 15.31 17.32
C GLY A 170 -29.90 14.95 18.37
N THR A 171 -29.93 13.76 19.01
CA THR A 171 -29.09 13.56 20.23
C THR A 171 -28.34 12.24 20.35
N LYS A 172 -28.58 11.22 19.51
CA LYS A 172 -27.73 10.01 19.54
C LYS A 172 -26.46 10.23 18.73
N ALA A 173 -25.32 10.02 19.38
CA ALA A 173 -24.03 9.98 18.71
C ALA A 173 -24.01 8.89 17.62
N GLU A 174 -23.20 9.11 16.59
CA GLU A 174 -22.94 8.11 15.55
C GLU A 174 -22.31 6.84 16.16
N LEU A 175 -22.36 5.72 15.42
CA LEU A 175 -21.63 4.51 15.80
C LEU A 175 -20.12 4.82 15.98
N PRO A 176 -19.48 4.31 17.05
CA PRO A 176 -18.06 4.55 17.32
C PRO A 176 -17.20 3.67 16.41
N TYR A 177 -17.10 4.05 15.13
CA TYR A 177 -16.46 3.25 14.08
C TYR A 177 -15.03 2.87 14.43
N VAL A 178 -14.26 3.78 15.03
CA VAL A 178 -12.85 3.55 15.33
C VAL A 178 -12.73 2.48 16.41
N LYS A 179 -13.45 2.62 17.53
CA LYS A 179 -13.47 1.64 18.61
C LYS A 179 -14.03 0.28 18.18
N MET A 180 -15.08 0.26 17.36
CA MET A 180 -15.64 -0.98 16.81
C MET A 180 -14.60 -1.75 15.99
N LEU A 181 -13.89 -1.06 15.10
CA LEU A 181 -12.86 -1.67 14.24
C LEU A 181 -11.64 -2.10 15.05
N ASN A 182 -11.08 -1.22 15.88
CA ASN A 182 -9.87 -1.49 16.65
C ASN A 182 -10.02 -2.65 17.63
N ARG A 183 -11.23 -2.94 18.12
CA ARG A 183 -11.51 -4.11 18.96
C ARG A 183 -11.31 -5.45 18.26
N VAL A 184 -11.38 -5.48 16.92
CA VAL A 184 -11.28 -6.72 16.14
C VAL A 184 -10.15 -6.72 15.10
N LEU A 185 -9.52 -5.56 14.85
CA LEU A 185 -8.34 -5.46 14.01
C LEU A 185 -7.11 -6.08 14.71
N PRO A 186 -6.17 -6.68 13.94
CA PRO A 186 -4.85 -7.05 14.44
C PRO A 186 -4.13 -5.88 15.12
N PRO A 187 -3.24 -6.10 16.10
CA PRO A 187 -2.63 -5.03 16.90
C PRO A 187 -1.80 -4.01 16.10
N ASP A 188 -1.29 -4.44 14.95
CA ASP A 188 -0.46 -3.68 14.02
C ASP A 188 -1.26 -2.96 12.92
N ILE A 189 -2.61 -3.00 12.96
CA ILE A 189 -3.51 -2.22 12.09
C ILE A 189 -4.51 -1.46 12.97
N ARG A 190 -4.60 -0.15 12.80
CA ARG A 190 -5.48 0.71 13.61
C ARG A 190 -6.25 1.69 12.74
N ALA A 191 -7.54 1.82 13.00
CA ALA A 191 -8.30 3.00 12.60
C ALA A 191 -7.93 4.15 13.54
N LEU A 192 -7.69 5.33 12.97
CA LEU A 192 -7.32 6.53 13.72
C LEU A 192 -8.52 7.45 13.92
N SER A 193 -9.23 7.71 12.83
CA SER A 193 -10.29 8.69 12.76
C SER A 193 -11.11 8.48 11.50
N TRP A 194 -12.25 9.15 11.43
CA TRP A 194 -13.11 9.13 10.25
C TRP A 194 -13.71 10.50 9.96
N SER A 195 -14.23 10.71 8.76
CA SER A 195 -14.94 11.96 8.42
C SER A 195 -16.13 11.65 7.50
N PRO A 196 -17.32 12.24 7.72
CA PRO A 196 -18.43 12.12 6.78
C PRO A 196 -18.10 12.86 5.49
N VAL A 197 -18.49 12.29 4.35
CA VAL A 197 -18.23 12.88 3.03
C VAL A 197 -19.44 12.74 2.10
N PRO A 198 -19.54 13.56 1.03
CA PRO A 198 -20.58 13.38 0.02
C PRO A 198 -20.56 11.97 -0.60
N ASN A 199 -21.71 11.45 -1.02
CA ASN A 199 -21.85 10.08 -1.55
C ASN A 199 -20.98 9.78 -2.78
N GLY A 200 -20.58 10.82 -3.54
CA GLY A 200 -19.70 10.70 -4.71
C GLY A 200 -18.20 10.78 -4.39
N PHE A 201 -17.82 11.00 -3.13
CA PHE A 201 -16.43 11.18 -2.74
C PHE A 201 -15.61 9.88 -2.93
N SER A 202 -14.40 10.02 -3.45
CA SER A 202 -13.44 8.95 -3.63
C SER A 202 -12.11 9.29 -2.97
N ALA A 203 -11.72 8.51 -1.97
CA ALA A 203 -10.39 8.67 -1.35
C ALA A 203 -9.24 8.56 -2.37
N ARG A 204 -9.48 7.93 -3.54
CA ARG A 204 -8.51 7.85 -4.64
C ARG A 204 -8.40 9.16 -5.41
N PHE A 205 -9.53 9.69 -5.88
CA PHE A 205 -9.58 10.77 -6.86
C PHE A 205 -9.61 12.16 -6.21
N ASP A 206 -10.19 12.28 -5.01
CA ASP A 206 -10.29 13.56 -4.29
C ASP A 206 -9.08 13.86 -3.40
N CYS A 207 -8.14 12.92 -3.28
CA CYS A 207 -6.90 13.14 -2.54
C CYS A 207 -5.97 14.10 -3.31
N GLN A 208 -5.61 15.19 -2.66
CA GLN A 208 -4.85 16.30 -3.22
C GLN A 208 -3.35 15.98 -3.31
N SER A 209 -2.80 15.33 -2.30
CA SER A 209 -1.38 14.94 -2.28
C SER A 209 -1.13 13.82 -1.28
N ARG A 210 -0.03 13.11 -1.49
CA ARG A 210 0.50 12.10 -0.58
C ARG A 210 1.91 12.48 -0.16
N THR A 211 2.22 12.28 1.11
CA THR A 211 3.55 12.45 1.67
C THR A 211 4.09 11.09 2.08
N TYR A 212 5.25 10.73 1.57
CA TYR A 212 6.00 9.55 1.98
C TYR A 212 7.24 9.96 2.77
N ARG A 213 7.60 9.15 3.76
CA ARG A 213 8.86 9.25 4.50
C ARG A 213 9.64 7.96 4.36
N TYR A 214 10.93 8.07 4.09
CA TYR A 214 11.86 6.95 4.10
C TYR A 214 12.95 7.21 5.13
N TYR A 215 13.01 6.38 6.16
CA TYR A 215 13.98 6.53 7.25
C TYR A 215 15.27 5.76 6.98
N PHE A 216 16.42 6.34 7.29
CA PHE A 216 17.72 5.70 7.08
C PHE A 216 18.79 6.23 8.05
N PRO A 217 19.79 5.43 8.45
CA PRO A 217 20.94 5.96 9.20
C PRO A 217 21.87 6.73 8.27
N ARG A 218 22.56 7.74 8.79
CA ARG A 218 23.57 8.52 8.07
C ARG A 218 24.64 7.62 7.48
N GLY A 219 25.22 6.73 8.29
CA GLY A 219 26.37 5.91 7.91
C GLY A 219 27.48 6.78 7.31
N ASP A 220 28.04 6.30 6.20
CA ASP A 220 29.05 7.00 5.39
C ASP A 220 28.42 7.82 4.23
N LEU A 221 27.11 8.08 4.28
CA LEU A 221 26.43 8.82 3.22
C LEU A 221 26.71 10.32 3.33
N ASP A 222 26.95 10.95 2.18
CA ASP A 222 26.95 12.41 2.01
C ASP A 222 25.50 12.91 1.95
N VAL A 223 24.93 13.20 3.12
CA VAL A 223 23.52 13.56 3.29
C VAL A 223 23.21 14.95 2.75
N GLU A 224 24.18 15.86 2.76
CA GLU A 224 24.09 17.18 2.15
C GLU A 224 23.98 17.07 0.62
N LEU A 225 24.81 16.22 0.00
CA LEU A 225 24.71 15.93 -1.43
C LEU A 225 23.39 15.23 -1.79
N MET A 226 22.89 14.34 -0.92
CA MET A 226 21.56 13.74 -1.09
C MET A 226 20.45 14.79 -1.02
N ALA A 227 20.53 15.75 -0.09
CA ALA A 227 19.55 16.83 0.06
C ALA A 227 19.53 17.75 -1.18
N GLU A 228 20.69 18.14 -1.69
CA GLU A 228 20.81 18.91 -2.94
C GLU A 228 20.24 18.12 -4.13
N ALA A 229 20.59 16.85 -4.26
CA ALA A 229 20.09 15.99 -5.33
C ALA A 229 18.57 15.78 -5.26
N ALA A 230 17.99 15.64 -4.06
CA ALA A 230 16.56 15.39 -3.88
C ALA A 230 15.68 16.50 -4.49
N LYS A 231 16.14 17.76 -4.46
CA LYS A 231 15.43 18.90 -5.07
C LYS A 231 15.22 18.75 -6.57
N ARG A 232 16.07 17.99 -7.26
CA ARG A 232 15.96 17.72 -8.70
C ARG A 232 14.72 16.88 -9.06
N TYR A 233 14.10 16.22 -8.09
CA TYR A 233 12.83 15.52 -8.29
C TYR A 233 11.62 16.44 -8.31
N GLU A 234 11.72 17.67 -7.77
CA GLU A 234 10.60 18.61 -7.70
C GLU A 234 10.18 19.09 -9.09
N GLY A 235 8.89 19.30 -9.28
CA GLY A 235 8.28 19.63 -10.56
C GLY A 235 7.53 18.46 -11.20
N THR A 236 7.16 18.64 -12.47
CA THR A 236 6.39 17.68 -13.26
C THR A 236 7.28 17.02 -14.30
N HIS A 237 7.58 15.73 -14.11
CA HIS A 237 8.54 14.99 -14.92
C HIS A 237 8.00 13.61 -15.31
N ASP A 238 8.59 12.99 -16.34
CA ASP A 238 8.36 11.58 -16.65
C ASP A 238 9.27 10.68 -15.78
N PHE A 239 8.65 9.91 -14.88
CA PHE A 239 9.36 9.07 -13.93
C PHE A 239 9.52 7.61 -14.39
N ARG A 240 9.38 7.28 -15.69
CA ARG A 240 9.46 5.89 -16.18
C ARG A 240 10.79 5.20 -15.85
N ASN A 241 11.88 5.97 -15.78
CA ASN A 241 13.22 5.47 -15.40
C ASN A 241 13.39 5.33 -13.89
N LEU A 242 12.44 5.84 -13.10
CA LEU A 242 12.42 5.86 -11.64
C LEU A 242 11.19 5.13 -11.09
N CYS A 243 10.64 4.16 -11.81
CA CYS A 243 9.53 3.34 -11.33
C CYS A 243 9.58 1.93 -11.93
N LYS A 244 8.66 1.05 -11.53
CA LYS A 244 8.36 -0.17 -12.28
C LYS A 244 7.27 0.14 -13.30
N MET A 245 7.60 0.04 -14.59
CA MET A 245 6.62 0.27 -15.66
C MET A 245 5.56 -0.83 -15.68
N ASP A 246 4.35 -0.49 -15.22
CA ASP A 246 3.23 -1.42 -15.03
C ASP A 246 2.22 -1.37 -16.19
N VAL A 247 2.75 -1.45 -17.41
CA VAL A 247 1.96 -1.37 -18.66
C VAL A 247 0.89 -2.47 -18.73
N GLY A 248 1.16 -3.64 -18.15
CA GLY A 248 0.20 -4.75 -18.09
C GLY A 248 -1.08 -4.46 -17.31
N ASN A 249 -1.06 -3.44 -16.44
CA ASN A 249 -2.21 -2.93 -15.69
C ASN A 249 -2.78 -1.63 -16.29
N GLY A 250 -2.43 -1.31 -17.54
CA GLY A 250 -2.95 -0.14 -18.26
C GLY A 250 -2.27 1.18 -17.93
N VAL A 251 -1.11 1.17 -17.26
CA VAL A 251 -0.36 2.40 -16.97
C VAL A 251 0.47 2.79 -18.19
N LEU A 252 0.07 3.89 -18.82
CA LEU A 252 0.73 4.44 -20.02
C LEU A 252 1.33 5.83 -19.80
N GLN A 253 0.82 6.56 -18.80
CA GLN A 253 1.32 7.89 -18.44
C GLN A 253 2.20 7.83 -17.18
N PHE A 254 3.47 8.20 -17.35
CA PHE A 254 4.51 8.18 -16.34
C PHE A 254 4.85 9.57 -15.80
N GLN A 255 4.19 10.61 -16.30
CA GLN A 255 4.33 11.95 -15.77
C GLN A 255 3.75 12.05 -14.35
N ARG A 256 4.52 12.56 -13.39
CA ARG A 256 4.08 12.83 -12.01
C ARG A 256 4.59 14.18 -11.56
N THR A 257 3.86 14.80 -10.63
CA THR A 257 4.22 16.08 -10.03
C THR A 257 4.64 15.87 -8.58
N ILE A 258 5.89 16.18 -8.29
CA ILE A 258 6.45 16.22 -6.93
C ILE A 258 6.48 17.68 -6.51
N THR A 259 5.81 17.99 -5.40
CA THR A 259 5.70 19.35 -4.87
C THR A 259 6.80 19.68 -3.88
N SER A 260 7.38 18.67 -3.24
CA SER A 260 8.50 18.83 -2.32
C SER A 260 9.27 17.52 -2.18
N ALA A 261 10.60 17.59 -2.15
CA ALA A 261 11.48 16.48 -1.86
C ALA A 261 12.65 16.97 -1.00
N ASP A 262 12.88 16.34 0.16
CA ASP A 262 13.87 16.81 1.13
C ASP A 262 14.53 15.66 1.88
N VAL A 263 15.79 15.85 2.26
CA VAL A 263 16.57 14.94 3.10
C VAL A 263 17.04 15.72 4.32
N GLN A 264 16.57 15.31 5.49
CA GLN A 264 16.82 16.03 6.74
C GLN A 264 17.03 15.07 7.91
N PRO A 265 17.75 15.48 8.97
CA PRO A 265 17.90 14.67 10.17
C PRO A 265 16.54 14.50 10.88
N CYS A 266 16.27 13.31 11.43
CA CYS A 266 15.06 13.08 12.22
C CYS A 266 15.05 13.88 13.52
N GLU A 267 16.23 14.10 14.11
CA GLU A 267 16.44 14.93 15.29
C GLU A 267 17.42 16.06 14.95
N PRO A 268 16.95 17.32 14.76
CA PRO A 268 17.81 18.43 14.33
C PRO A 268 18.94 18.74 15.32
N SER A 269 18.66 18.66 16.62
CA SER A 269 19.56 19.07 17.71
C SER A 269 20.45 17.95 18.25
N HIS A 270 20.78 16.94 17.43
CA HIS A 270 21.62 15.82 17.87
C HIS A 270 23.03 16.32 18.26
N PRO A 271 23.59 15.90 19.42
CA PRO A 271 24.86 16.43 19.93
C PRO A 271 26.07 16.07 19.05
N SER A 272 25.97 15.01 18.26
CA SER A 272 26.99 14.59 17.30
C SER A 272 26.38 14.59 15.90
N PRO A 273 26.58 15.64 15.09
CA PRO A 273 25.95 15.71 13.78
C PRO A 273 26.48 14.67 12.79
N ASP A 274 27.73 14.24 12.99
CA ASP A 274 28.44 13.26 12.17
C ASP A 274 28.32 11.82 12.69
N ASP A 275 27.46 11.57 13.68
CA ASP A 275 27.20 10.22 14.17
C ASP A 275 26.68 9.31 13.03
N PRO A 276 27.41 8.24 12.66
CA PRO A 276 26.98 7.32 11.61
C PRO A 276 25.63 6.63 11.90
N GLN A 277 25.21 6.56 13.17
CA GLN A 277 23.95 5.96 13.57
C GLN A 277 22.78 6.96 13.60
N ARG A 278 23.06 8.26 13.43
CA ARG A 278 22.03 9.30 13.38
C ARG A 278 21.04 9.01 12.27
N LEU A 279 19.75 9.04 12.61
CA LEU A 279 18.69 8.80 11.63
C LEU A 279 18.34 10.07 10.85
N TYR A 280 18.17 9.88 9.55
CA TYR A 280 17.69 10.85 8.57
C TYR A 280 16.39 10.35 7.95
N VAL A 281 15.65 11.28 7.35
CA VAL A 281 14.44 11.02 6.60
C VAL A 281 14.52 11.66 5.23
N PHE A 282 14.24 10.87 4.20
CA PHE A 282 13.87 11.38 2.89
C PHE A 282 12.34 11.55 2.87
N GLU A 283 11.88 12.79 2.88
CA GLU A 283 10.46 13.13 2.78
C GLU A 283 10.13 13.58 1.35
N VAL A 284 9.10 12.99 0.76
CA VAL A 284 8.64 13.36 -0.57
C VAL A 284 7.14 13.54 -0.60
N LYS A 285 6.69 14.68 -1.12
CA LYS A 285 5.29 15.04 -1.29
C LYS A 285 4.99 15.21 -2.78
N GLY A 286 3.91 14.58 -3.24
CA GLY A 286 3.48 14.69 -4.63
C GLY A 286 1.98 14.42 -4.78
N LEU A 287 1.44 14.75 -5.95
CA LEU A 287 0.02 14.56 -6.23
C LEU A 287 -0.35 13.07 -6.29
N ALA A 288 0.49 12.29 -6.96
CA ALA A 288 0.38 10.84 -7.06
C ALA A 288 1.77 10.23 -7.32
N PHE A 289 1.91 8.93 -7.06
CA PHE A 289 3.15 8.18 -7.28
C PHE A 289 2.88 6.94 -8.14
N LEU A 290 3.86 6.56 -8.97
CA LEU A 290 3.89 5.33 -9.75
C LEU A 290 4.31 4.14 -8.88
N TYR A 291 4.09 2.94 -9.41
CA TYR A 291 4.53 1.71 -8.77
C TYR A 291 6.04 1.71 -8.56
N HIS A 292 6.48 1.50 -7.31
CA HIS A 292 7.88 1.51 -6.86
C HIS A 292 8.62 2.86 -6.95
N GLN A 293 7.93 3.96 -7.24
CA GLN A 293 8.59 5.23 -7.56
C GLN A 293 9.48 5.75 -6.43
N VAL A 294 8.93 5.89 -5.22
CA VAL A 294 9.67 6.45 -4.07
C VAL A 294 10.90 5.63 -3.71
N ARG A 295 10.81 4.30 -3.83
CA ARG A 295 11.94 3.38 -3.55
C ARG A 295 13.02 3.44 -4.62
N CYS A 296 12.65 3.68 -5.89
CA CYS A 296 13.61 3.96 -6.96
C CYS A 296 14.29 5.32 -6.75
N MET A 297 13.53 6.35 -6.37
CA MET A 297 14.08 7.67 -6.06
C MET A 297 15.10 7.59 -4.92
N MET A 298 14.74 6.90 -3.84
CA MET A 298 15.64 6.67 -2.71
C MET A 298 16.87 5.84 -3.12
N ALA A 299 16.73 4.84 -3.99
CA ALA A 299 17.87 4.05 -4.48
C ALA A 299 18.93 4.91 -5.17
N VAL A 300 18.49 5.85 -6.02
CA VAL A 300 19.41 6.79 -6.69
C VAL A 300 20.03 7.75 -5.67
N LEU A 301 19.27 8.24 -4.69
CA LEU A 301 19.84 9.05 -3.60
C LEU A 301 20.89 8.29 -2.78
N LEU A 302 20.69 7.00 -2.50
CA LEU A 302 21.69 6.19 -1.80
C LEU A 302 22.98 6.04 -2.61
N LEU A 303 22.89 5.92 -3.94
CA LEU A 303 24.07 5.89 -4.82
C LEU A 303 24.81 7.23 -4.84
N ILE A 304 24.06 8.34 -4.82
CA ILE A 304 24.63 9.70 -4.74
C ILE A 304 25.29 9.93 -3.38
N GLY A 305 24.62 9.56 -2.28
CA GLY A 305 25.18 9.67 -0.94
C GLY A 305 26.45 8.83 -0.75
N GLN A 306 26.56 7.69 -1.45
CA GLN A 306 27.79 6.89 -1.50
C GLN A 306 28.86 7.45 -2.46
N LYS A 307 28.60 8.59 -3.11
CA LYS A 307 29.43 9.22 -4.14
C LYS A 307 29.73 8.32 -5.34
N LEU A 308 28.87 7.34 -5.59
CA LEU A 308 28.95 6.44 -6.74
C LEU A 308 28.30 7.07 -7.98
N GLU A 309 27.38 8.01 -7.78
CA GLU A 309 26.76 8.80 -8.84
C GLU A 309 26.81 10.29 -8.48
N ALA A 310 26.87 11.15 -9.50
CA ALA A 310 26.72 12.60 -9.33
C ALA A 310 25.23 13.00 -9.29
N PRO A 311 24.84 14.08 -8.59
CA PRO A 311 23.45 14.57 -8.52
C PRO A 311 22.76 14.74 -9.88
N ASN A 312 23.53 15.10 -10.92
CA ASN A 312 23.01 15.27 -12.28
C ASN A 312 22.43 13.99 -12.90
N ILE A 313 22.73 12.80 -12.34
CA ILE A 313 22.12 11.54 -12.81
C ILE A 313 20.59 11.59 -12.74
N ILE A 314 20.02 12.31 -11.77
CA ILE A 314 18.56 12.45 -11.65
C ILE A 314 18.01 13.16 -12.88
N ASN A 315 18.62 14.27 -13.29
CA ASN A 315 18.22 14.99 -14.51
C ASN A 315 18.30 14.08 -15.74
N GLN A 316 19.37 13.32 -15.88
CA GLN A 316 19.55 12.41 -17.01
C GLN A 316 18.51 11.28 -17.01
N LEU A 317 18.10 10.79 -15.85
CA LEU A 317 17.06 9.77 -15.74
C LEU A 317 15.65 10.33 -16.01
N LEU A 318 15.39 11.60 -15.68
CA LEU A 318 14.13 12.29 -15.97
C LEU A 318 14.04 12.74 -17.43
N ASP A 319 15.18 12.94 -18.10
CA ASP A 319 15.29 13.22 -19.53
C ASP A 319 15.08 11.94 -20.36
N VAL A 320 13.81 11.62 -20.59
CA VAL A 320 13.39 10.44 -21.36
C VAL A 320 13.61 10.59 -22.86
N GLU A 321 13.89 11.78 -23.37
CA GLU A 321 14.21 12.00 -24.79
C GLU A 321 15.61 11.47 -25.08
N ASN A 322 16.59 11.87 -24.26
CA ASN A 322 17.97 11.40 -24.41
C ASN A 322 18.20 10.03 -23.75
N ASN A 323 17.42 9.68 -22.72
CA ASN A 323 17.53 8.40 -22.01
C ASN A 323 16.18 7.66 -21.95
N PRO A 324 15.66 7.16 -23.09
CA PRO A 324 14.31 6.58 -23.18
C PRO A 324 14.13 5.23 -22.47
N ARG A 325 15.21 4.63 -21.97
CA ARG A 325 15.23 3.27 -21.43
C ARG A 325 15.82 3.24 -20.04
N LYS A 326 15.05 2.71 -19.09
CA LYS A 326 15.44 2.57 -17.69
C LYS A 326 16.71 1.71 -17.54
N PRO A 327 17.80 2.20 -16.95
CA PRO A 327 18.95 1.38 -16.62
C PRO A 327 18.60 0.36 -15.53
N GLN A 328 19.28 -0.79 -15.52
CA GLN A 328 19.08 -1.80 -14.48
C GLN A 328 19.72 -1.37 -13.15
N TYR A 329 18.89 -1.25 -12.11
CA TYR A 329 19.33 -1.04 -10.73
C TYR A 329 18.31 -1.61 -9.74
N SER A 330 18.80 -2.01 -8.57
CA SER A 330 17.97 -2.44 -7.44
C SER A 330 17.31 -1.25 -6.76
N MET A 331 16.14 -1.47 -6.18
CA MET A 331 15.43 -0.42 -5.43
C MET A 331 15.87 -0.42 -3.97
N ALA A 332 15.57 0.67 -3.26
CA ALA A 332 15.74 0.71 -1.82
C ALA A 332 14.78 -0.28 -1.14
N VAL A 333 15.15 -0.85 0.00
CA VAL A 333 14.33 -1.82 0.77
C VAL A 333 12.98 -1.22 1.20
N ASP A 334 12.00 -2.05 1.54
CA ASP A 334 10.60 -1.63 1.72
C ASP A 334 10.27 -1.12 3.13
N TYR A 335 10.75 -1.80 4.17
CA TYR A 335 10.38 -1.58 5.56
C TYR A 335 10.61 -0.16 6.13
N PRO A 336 11.55 0.67 5.62
CA PRO A 336 11.71 2.05 6.11
C PRO A 336 10.76 3.05 5.45
N LEU A 337 10.06 2.66 4.39
CA LEU A 337 9.11 3.51 3.70
C LEU A 337 7.77 3.54 4.45
N VAL A 338 7.24 4.76 4.64
CA VAL A 338 5.97 5.02 5.30
C VAL A 338 5.13 5.95 4.43
N LEU A 339 3.90 5.56 4.12
CA LEU A 339 2.88 6.51 3.67
C LEU A 339 2.46 7.35 4.88
N TYR A 340 3.00 8.56 4.96
CA TYR A 340 2.90 9.38 6.16
C TYR A 340 1.60 10.19 6.18
N GLU A 341 1.20 10.75 5.03
CA GLU A 341 0.03 11.61 4.94
C GLU A 341 -0.72 11.45 3.61
N CYS A 342 -2.05 11.52 3.68
CA CYS A 342 -2.94 11.73 2.54
C CYS A 342 -3.75 13.00 2.80
N SER A 343 -3.61 14.00 1.95
CA SER A 343 -4.24 15.32 2.10
C SER A 343 -5.56 15.38 1.33
N PHE A 344 -6.57 15.98 1.96
CA PHE A 344 -7.91 16.18 1.41
C PHE A 344 -8.42 17.57 1.80
N ASN A 345 -9.21 18.21 0.94
CA ASN A 345 -9.79 19.51 1.21
C ASN A 345 -11.09 19.37 2.01
N GLY A 346 -11.27 20.23 3.02
CA GLY A 346 -12.56 20.39 3.72
C GLY A 346 -13.00 19.20 4.59
N LEU A 347 -12.11 18.26 4.94
CA LEU A 347 -12.45 17.17 5.84
C LEU A 347 -12.31 17.58 7.31
N SER A 348 -13.31 17.26 8.12
CA SER A 348 -13.27 17.37 9.57
C SER A 348 -13.15 15.98 10.18
N TRP A 349 -11.98 15.67 10.75
CA TRP A 349 -11.70 14.37 11.32
C TRP A 349 -12.34 14.21 12.70
N ILE A 350 -13.10 13.13 12.85
CA ILE A 350 -13.70 12.67 14.10
C ILE A 350 -12.81 11.54 14.62
N SER A 351 -12.19 11.76 15.77
CA SER A 351 -11.41 10.75 16.49
C SER A 351 -12.02 10.43 17.84
N GLU A 352 -11.60 9.31 18.41
CA GLU A 352 -12.06 8.83 19.72
C GLU A 352 -10.85 8.91 20.68
N PRO A 353 -10.81 9.84 21.65
CA PRO A 353 -9.61 10.10 22.48
C PRO A 353 -9.10 8.88 23.27
N GLU A 354 -10.02 8.01 23.70
CA GLU A 354 -9.67 6.73 24.32
C GLU A 354 -8.84 5.87 23.37
N GLU A 355 -9.24 5.76 22.10
CA GLU A 355 -8.56 4.95 21.09
C GLU A 355 -7.20 5.53 20.71
N GLU A 356 -7.08 6.86 20.63
CA GLU A 356 -5.80 7.54 20.44
C GLU A 356 -4.82 7.24 21.59
N SER A 357 -5.31 7.25 22.83
CA SER A 357 -4.50 6.91 24.01
C SER A 357 -4.03 5.46 23.99
N HIS A 358 -4.90 4.52 23.60
CA HIS A 358 -4.54 3.10 23.45
C HIS A 358 -3.52 2.88 22.34
N LEU A 359 -3.69 3.56 21.20
CA LEU A 359 -2.72 3.52 20.10
C LEU A 359 -1.36 4.04 20.55
N LEU A 360 -1.32 5.22 21.19
CA LEU A 360 -0.09 5.83 21.67
C LEU A 360 0.65 4.89 22.64
N SER A 361 -0.08 4.31 23.61
CA SER A 361 0.47 3.33 24.55
C SER A 361 1.06 2.11 23.82
N SER A 362 0.34 1.57 22.84
CA SER A 362 0.81 0.43 22.03
C SER A 362 2.06 0.77 21.21
N LEU A 363 2.13 1.96 20.62
CA LEU A 363 3.30 2.42 19.86
C LEU A 363 4.50 2.64 20.77
N LEU A 364 4.30 3.25 21.96
CA LEU A 364 5.34 3.43 22.96
C LEU A 364 5.88 2.09 23.47
N GLN A 365 5.02 1.09 23.67
CA GLN A 365 5.43 -0.26 24.03
C GLN A 365 6.28 -0.90 22.92
N HIS A 366 5.86 -0.78 21.66
CA HIS A 366 6.62 -1.32 20.52
C HIS A 366 7.96 -0.61 20.35
N TRP A 367 7.98 0.71 20.50
CA TRP A 367 9.21 1.51 20.50
C TRP A 367 10.14 1.08 21.62
N THR A 368 9.65 0.94 22.85
CA THR A 368 10.46 0.52 24.01
C THR A 368 11.13 -0.83 23.75
N GLN A 369 10.37 -1.82 23.26
CA GLN A 369 10.92 -3.14 22.92
C GLN A 369 11.98 -3.06 21.82
N THR A 370 11.75 -2.24 20.80
CA THR A 370 12.66 -2.06 19.67
C THR A 370 13.93 -1.33 20.09
N ALA A 371 13.80 -0.28 20.90
CA ALA A 371 14.91 0.50 21.43
C ALA A 371 15.80 -0.34 22.36
N VAL A 372 15.22 -1.16 23.25
CA VAL A 372 15.99 -2.09 24.09
C VAL A 372 16.74 -3.11 23.23
N LYS A 373 16.09 -3.71 22.23
CA LYS A 373 16.75 -4.65 21.31
C LYS A 373 17.89 -3.98 20.53
N ALA A 374 17.65 -2.78 20.02
CA ALA A 374 18.65 -1.99 19.32
C ALA A 374 19.84 -1.67 20.23
N GLN A 375 19.60 -1.28 21.49
CA GLN A 375 20.65 -0.99 22.46
C GLN A 375 21.46 -2.23 22.84
N VAL A 376 20.83 -3.40 22.98
CA VAL A 376 21.55 -4.66 23.20
C VAL A 376 22.50 -4.97 22.04
N VAL A 377 22.02 -4.83 20.79
CA VAL A 377 22.85 -5.01 19.60
C VAL A 377 23.97 -3.96 19.55
N HIS A 378 23.66 -2.70 19.87
CA HIS A 378 24.63 -1.61 19.92
C HIS A 378 25.74 -1.88 20.94
N ALA A 379 25.39 -2.35 22.15
CA ALA A 379 26.35 -2.72 23.18
C ALA A 379 27.26 -3.89 22.74
N MET A 380 26.71 -4.88 22.03
CA MET A 380 27.51 -5.97 21.45
C MET A 380 28.48 -5.47 20.38
N ILE A 381 28.04 -4.57 19.49
CA ILE A 381 28.90 -3.95 18.46
C ILE A 381 30.06 -3.21 19.14
N HIS A 382 29.76 -2.37 20.13
CA HIS A 382 30.77 -1.59 20.85
C HIS A 382 31.77 -2.50 21.58
N GLY A 383 31.28 -3.57 22.24
CA GLY A 383 32.14 -4.55 22.92
C GLY A 383 33.07 -5.32 21.98
N LEU A 384 32.69 -5.50 20.71
CA LEU A 384 33.56 -6.12 19.70
C LEU A 384 34.56 -5.11 19.12
N GLN A 385 34.15 -3.86 18.88
CA GLN A 385 35.02 -2.81 18.36
C GLN A 385 36.11 -2.39 19.35
N SER A 386 35.83 -2.42 20.66
CA SER A 386 36.82 -2.07 21.68
C SER A 386 37.97 -3.08 21.79
N THR A 387 37.83 -4.28 21.22
CA THR A 387 38.85 -5.35 21.25
C THR A 387 39.76 -5.38 20.03
N ASP A 388 39.46 -4.61 18.98
CA ASP A 388 40.17 -4.68 17.70
C ASP A 388 40.08 -3.33 16.96
N THR A 389 41.11 -2.48 17.13
CA THR A 389 41.17 -1.12 16.58
C THR A 389 41.28 -1.07 15.04
N ASP A 390 41.61 -2.19 14.38
CA ASP A 390 41.79 -2.25 12.92
C ASP A 390 40.52 -2.62 12.16
N LYS A 391 39.42 -2.98 12.86
CA LYS A 391 38.10 -3.15 12.24
C LYS A 391 37.46 -1.80 12.00
N ALA A 392 37.83 -1.18 10.88
CA ALA A 392 37.24 0.06 10.38
C ALA A 392 35.71 0.07 10.53
N GLN A 393 35.18 1.22 10.98
CA GLN A 393 33.76 1.55 11.23
C GLN A 393 32.90 1.55 9.95
N ILE A 394 33.01 0.52 9.10
CA ILE A 394 32.20 0.42 7.90
C ILE A 394 30.78 0.05 8.34
N MET A 395 29.87 1.01 8.31
CA MET A 395 28.44 0.75 8.43
C MET A 395 27.94 0.27 7.06
N PRO A 396 27.70 -1.03 6.85
CA PRO A 396 27.20 -1.49 5.55
C PRO A 396 25.82 -0.86 5.29
N CYS A 397 25.68 -0.12 4.19
CA CYS A 397 24.38 0.40 3.76
C CYS A 397 23.49 -0.76 3.23
N CYS A 398 22.85 -1.46 4.15
CA CYS A 398 21.94 -2.59 3.91
C CYS A 398 20.54 -2.16 3.43
N LEU A 399 20.44 -0.98 2.82
CA LEU A 399 19.17 -0.38 2.39
C LEU A 399 18.86 -0.54 0.90
N MET A 400 19.66 -1.33 0.18
CA MET A 400 19.43 -1.69 -1.23
C MET A 400 19.02 -3.15 -1.33
N GLU A 401 18.02 -3.46 -2.18
CA GLU A 401 17.61 -4.84 -2.44
C GLU A 401 18.68 -5.65 -3.20
N GLY A 402 18.81 -6.93 -2.85
CA GLY A 402 19.66 -7.90 -3.55
C GLY A 402 21.14 -7.83 -3.19
N SER A 403 21.98 -8.50 -3.99
CA SER A 403 23.42 -8.52 -3.78
C SER A 403 24.10 -7.27 -4.34
N ARG A 404 25.05 -6.72 -3.58
CA ARG A 404 25.92 -5.63 -4.03
C ARG A 404 26.92 -6.17 -5.06
N GLN A 405 27.06 -5.45 -6.18
CA GLN A 405 28.16 -5.71 -7.11
C GLN A 405 29.48 -5.30 -6.47
N ARG A 406 30.53 -6.12 -6.63
CA ARG A 406 31.87 -5.84 -6.09
C ARG A 406 32.52 -4.61 -6.70
N ILE A 407 32.23 -4.35 -7.97
CA ILE A 407 32.72 -3.19 -8.72
C ILE A 407 31.50 -2.39 -9.15
N TYR A 408 31.48 -1.11 -8.80
CA TYR A 408 30.39 -0.24 -9.19
C TYR A 408 30.48 0.08 -10.69
N ARG A 409 29.34 -0.02 -11.40
CA ARG A 409 29.19 0.45 -12.77
C ARG A 409 28.21 1.63 -12.80
N PRO A 410 28.56 2.78 -13.39
CA PRO A 410 27.65 3.92 -13.53
C PRO A 410 26.32 3.55 -14.18
N LEU A 411 25.22 4.15 -13.72
CA LEU A 411 23.85 3.78 -14.10
C LEU A 411 23.64 3.80 -15.62
N LEU A 412 24.09 4.85 -16.30
CA LEU A 412 23.86 5.01 -17.75
C LEU A 412 24.66 4.04 -18.63
N GLU A 413 25.69 3.41 -18.06
CA GLU A 413 26.49 2.39 -18.73
C GLU A 413 25.90 0.99 -18.58
N ARG A 414 24.93 0.78 -17.70
CA ARG A 414 24.35 -0.54 -17.43
C ARG A 414 23.43 -1.01 -18.56
N PRO A 415 23.16 -2.33 -18.66
CA PRO A 415 22.08 -2.83 -19.48
C PRO A 415 20.76 -2.11 -19.16
N ARG A 416 20.00 -1.78 -20.19
CA ARG A 416 18.74 -1.03 -20.07
C ARG A 416 17.56 -1.96 -20.29
N CYS A 417 16.48 -1.75 -19.54
CA CYS A 417 15.19 -2.38 -19.76
C CYS A 417 14.63 -2.10 -21.16
N GLU A 418 13.63 -2.85 -21.60
CA GLU A 418 12.86 -2.52 -22.81
C GLU A 418 12.26 -1.11 -22.73
N SER A 419 12.07 -0.46 -23.89
CA SER A 419 11.41 0.85 -23.97
C SER A 419 9.93 0.76 -23.63
N LEU A 420 9.30 1.91 -23.39
CA LEU A 420 7.85 1.97 -23.14
C LEU A 420 7.06 1.46 -24.35
N GLU A 421 7.44 1.87 -25.54
CA GLU A 421 6.80 1.54 -26.82
C GLU A 421 6.84 0.03 -27.06
N SER A 422 8.01 -0.59 -26.83
CA SER A 422 8.19 -2.04 -26.91
C SER A 422 7.29 -2.79 -25.92
N ARG A 423 7.14 -2.27 -24.70
CA ARG A 423 6.26 -2.87 -23.68
C ARG A 423 4.78 -2.72 -24.05
N ILE A 424 4.37 -1.57 -24.58
CA ILE A 424 3.00 -1.35 -25.08
C ILE A 424 2.69 -2.35 -26.18
N GLN A 425 3.55 -2.45 -27.19
CA GLN A 425 3.39 -3.41 -28.30
C GLN A 425 3.29 -4.87 -27.80
N HIS A 426 4.11 -5.25 -26.81
CA HIS A 426 4.03 -6.57 -26.19
C HIS A 426 2.64 -6.86 -25.59
N PHE A 427 2.07 -5.90 -24.85
CA PHE A 427 0.76 -6.08 -24.20
C PHE A 427 -0.43 -5.92 -25.14
N VAL A 428 -0.29 -5.13 -26.22
CA VAL A 428 -1.24 -5.09 -27.34
C VAL A 428 -1.29 -6.44 -28.06
N LYS A 429 -0.12 -7.02 -28.39
CA LYS A 429 -0.04 -8.35 -29.01
C LYS A 429 -0.65 -9.45 -28.14
N ARG A 430 -0.59 -9.31 -26.81
CA ARG A 430 -1.23 -10.23 -25.85
C ARG A 430 -2.72 -9.91 -25.60
N GLY A 431 -3.30 -8.95 -26.30
CA GLY A 431 -4.71 -8.57 -26.18
C GLY A 431 -5.11 -7.99 -24.83
N ARG A 432 -4.12 -7.54 -24.02
CA ARG A 432 -4.33 -6.89 -22.71
C ARG A 432 -4.52 -5.38 -22.82
N LEU A 433 -4.05 -4.78 -23.92
CA LEU A 433 -4.31 -3.41 -24.32
C LEU A 433 -5.06 -3.39 -25.65
N GLU A 434 -5.97 -2.44 -25.82
CA GLU A 434 -6.65 -2.15 -27.08
C GLU A 434 -6.08 -0.87 -27.69
N ARG A 435 -6.04 -0.82 -29.03
CA ARG A 435 -5.70 0.37 -29.82
C ARG A 435 -7.02 1.02 -30.21
N GLU A 436 -7.26 2.26 -29.76
CA GLU A 436 -8.29 3.10 -30.37
C GLU A 436 -7.64 3.79 -31.58
N GLU A 437 -8.19 3.56 -32.77
CA GLU A 437 -7.85 4.35 -33.95
C GLU A 437 -8.60 5.69 -33.83
N GLY A 438 -7.86 6.79 -33.69
CA GLY A 438 -8.47 8.12 -33.75
C GLY A 438 -9.06 8.38 -35.13
N GLU A 439 -10.12 9.19 -35.21
CA GLU A 439 -10.80 9.55 -36.48
C GLU A 439 -9.95 10.42 -37.44
N SER A 440 -8.66 10.61 -37.17
CA SER A 440 -7.70 11.23 -38.10
C SER A 440 -6.54 10.27 -38.37
N GLY A 441 -6.34 9.93 -39.65
CA GLY A 441 -5.31 9.01 -40.14
C GLY A 441 -3.87 9.52 -40.02
N GLU A 442 -3.46 10.00 -38.84
CA GLU A 442 -2.06 10.27 -38.50
C GLU A 442 -1.54 9.17 -37.55
N GLU A 443 -0.49 8.46 -37.98
CA GLU A 443 0.13 7.34 -37.26
C GLU A 443 0.72 7.70 -35.86
N SER A 444 0.69 8.98 -35.46
CA SER A 444 1.36 9.51 -34.27
C SER A 444 0.48 9.59 -33.00
N SER A 445 -0.83 9.38 -33.07
CA SER A 445 -1.74 9.57 -31.91
C SER A 445 -2.53 8.32 -31.48
N ALA A 446 -1.93 7.12 -31.59
CA ALA A 446 -2.58 5.90 -31.11
C ALA A 446 -2.83 5.95 -29.58
N VAL A 447 -4.08 6.15 -29.18
CA VAL A 447 -4.51 6.09 -27.78
C VAL A 447 -4.70 4.63 -27.41
N PHE A 448 -3.92 4.15 -26.44
CA PHE A 448 -4.08 2.79 -25.92
C PHE A 448 -4.88 2.82 -24.62
N ARG A 449 -5.80 1.88 -24.43
CA ARG A 449 -6.53 1.71 -23.16
C ARG A 449 -6.45 0.26 -22.67
N GLY A 450 -6.40 0.09 -21.36
CA GLY A 450 -6.51 -1.23 -20.74
C GLY A 450 -7.94 -1.75 -20.85
N LYS A 451 -8.11 -3.04 -21.17
CA LYS A 451 -9.44 -3.67 -21.21
C LYS A 451 -10.15 -3.55 -19.85
N ARG A 452 -11.35 -2.97 -19.84
CA ARG A 452 -12.26 -3.07 -18.69
C ARG A 452 -12.66 -4.54 -18.51
N SER A 453 -12.55 -5.06 -17.29
CA SER A 453 -13.07 -6.37 -16.93
C SER A 453 -14.58 -6.44 -17.23
N LYS A 454 -15.04 -7.54 -17.85
CA LYS A 454 -16.45 -7.79 -18.24
C LYS A 454 -17.43 -7.96 -17.06
N HIS A 455 -17.14 -7.40 -15.88
CA HIS A 455 -18.01 -7.44 -14.69
C HIS A 455 -18.46 -6.05 -14.22
N SER A 456 -18.50 -5.06 -15.11
CA SER A 456 -19.14 -3.77 -14.84
C SER A 456 -20.06 -3.34 -16.00
N HIS A 457 -21.33 -3.75 -15.92
CA HIS A 457 -22.47 -3.07 -16.55
C HIS A 457 -23.31 -2.51 -15.39
N HIS A 458 -24.02 -1.38 -15.45
CA HIS A 458 -24.33 -0.38 -16.45
C HIS A 458 -24.71 0.89 -15.67
N GLY A 459 -24.27 2.07 -16.10
CA GLY A 459 -24.75 3.36 -15.58
C GLY A 459 -24.59 4.37 -16.70
N SER A 460 -25.71 4.76 -17.30
CA SER A 460 -25.81 5.63 -18.47
C SER A 460 -25.17 6.99 -18.22
N SER A 461 -24.15 7.34 -19.01
CA SER A 461 -23.59 8.68 -19.12
C SER A 461 -24.18 9.36 -20.35
N THR A 462 -25.22 10.16 -20.14
CA THR A 462 -25.63 11.23 -21.05
C THR A 462 -25.90 12.45 -20.20
N ASN A 463 -25.35 13.59 -20.63
CA ASN A 463 -25.41 14.95 -20.06
C ASN A 463 -24.19 15.35 -19.22
N GLN A 464 -23.05 15.63 -19.89
CA GLN A 464 -21.96 16.45 -19.33
C GLN A 464 -21.26 17.39 -20.34
N GLU A 465 -21.85 17.65 -21.51
CA GLU A 465 -21.24 18.55 -22.52
C GLU A 465 -21.78 19.99 -22.55
N GLU A 466 -22.77 20.37 -21.72
CA GLU A 466 -23.33 21.74 -21.76
C GLU A 466 -22.93 22.65 -20.58
N ALA A 467 -22.08 22.22 -19.65
CA ALA A 467 -21.81 23.02 -18.44
C ALA A 467 -20.48 23.79 -18.46
N GLN A 468 -19.76 23.84 -19.58
CA GLN A 468 -18.40 24.41 -19.63
C GLN A 468 -18.27 25.70 -20.44
N ASP A 469 -19.35 26.19 -21.06
CA ASP A 469 -19.32 27.40 -21.89
C ASP A 469 -19.87 28.67 -21.19
N ASP A 470 -20.43 28.56 -19.98
CA ASP A 470 -21.08 29.68 -19.28
C ASP A 470 -20.24 30.34 -18.15
N LEU A 471 -18.99 29.92 -17.94
CA LEU A 471 -18.13 30.50 -16.89
C LEU A 471 -17.13 31.56 -17.38
N LEU A 472 -17.13 31.93 -18.67
CA LEU A 472 -16.20 32.91 -19.25
C LEU A 472 -16.85 34.27 -19.59
N ARG A 473 -18.05 34.57 -19.09
CA ARG A 473 -18.77 35.83 -19.40
C ARG A 473 -19.06 36.77 -18.23
N LEU A 474 -18.39 36.63 -17.07
CA LEU A 474 -18.61 37.52 -15.92
C LEU A 474 -17.33 38.03 -15.27
N THR A 475 -16.48 38.72 -16.04
CA THR A 475 -15.54 39.72 -15.51
C THR A 475 -15.31 40.82 -16.54
N ASN A 476 -16.18 41.84 -16.56
CA ASN A 476 -15.90 43.15 -17.14
C ASN A 476 -16.85 44.17 -16.52
N VAL A 477 -16.42 44.78 -15.41
CA VAL A 477 -17.03 46.01 -14.86
C VAL A 477 -16.01 47.12 -15.05
N PRO A 478 -16.31 48.20 -15.79
CA PRO A 478 -15.39 49.30 -15.99
C PRO A 478 -15.41 50.29 -14.82
N LEU A 479 -14.23 50.69 -14.38
CA LEU A 479 -13.99 51.85 -13.51
C LEU A 479 -14.13 53.14 -14.34
N HIS A 480 -14.93 54.10 -13.88
CA HIS A 480 -14.82 55.51 -14.27
C HIS A 480 -14.78 56.41 -13.01
N PRO A 481 -14.19 57.62 -13.11
CA PRO A 481 -13.47 58.25 -12.02
C PRO A 481 -14.24 59.39 -11.35
N SER A 482 -13.90 59.64 -10.09
CA SER A 482 -13.88 60.95 -9.41
C SER A 482 -13.06 60.80 -8.13
#